data_AF-A0A6I2GUR1-F1
#
_entry.id   AF-A0A6I2GUR1-F1
#
_cell.length_a   1.000
_cell.length_b   1.000
_cell.length_c   1.000
_cell.angle_alpha   90.00
_cell.angle_beta   90.00
_cell.angle_gamma   90.00
#
_symmetry.space_group_name_H-M   'P 1'
#
loop_
_entity.id
_entity.type
_entity.pdbx_description
1 polymer ?
#
loop_
_entity_poly.entity_id
_entity_poly.type
_entity_poly.pdbx_seq_one_letter_code
_entity_poly.pdbx_strand_id
1 'polypeptide(L)'
;MPTLRPLLMQALVAGALALPGCRPHAATAQVPRAEARAPRGTEVSLSFEGGLRSHYQALPLLEAQGIAARFVVPERALGTPGHLTRLQLGLVEEAGHEVVLRPEDVPCGGAPVPEGELQLVVDGRTPPSQLAAAVGLAEAAGGGRVELVFCDLEEGRGYETLAQFLAWVAPRAQSGTHVRLARR
;
A
#
# COMPACT_ATOMS: atom_id res chain seq x y z
N MET A 1 49.86 18.97 -33.54
CA MET A 1 49.45 19.89 -34.63
C MET A 1 48.61 21.02 -34.04
N PRO A 2 48.86 22.26 -34.45
CA PRO A 2 48.31 23.47 -33.84
C PRO A 2 46.97 23.90 -34.48
N THR A 3 46.17 24.62 -33.68
CA THR A 3 45.36 25.83 -33.98
C THR A 3 44.51 25.89 -35.27
N LEU A 4 43.20 26.18 -35.14
CA LEU A 4 42.60 27.52 -35.39
C LEU A 4 41.07 27.45 -35.59
N ARG A 5 40.39 28.31 -34.83
CA ARG A 5 39.07 28.89 -35.11
C ARG A 5 39.14 29.81 -36.33
N PRO A 6 38.08 29.88 -37.15
CA PRO A 6 37.65 31.11 -37.82
C PRO A 6 36.32 31.59 -37.18
N LEU A 7 36.19 32.80 -36.63
CA LEU A 7 36.10 34.15 -37.22
C LEU A 7 34.91 34.38 -38.19
N LEU A 8 33.92 35.10 -37.62
CA LEU A 8 33.17 36.25 -38.16
C LEU A 8 32.50 36.19 -39.55
N MET A 9 31.19 36.48 -39.55
CA MET A 9 30.42 37.42 -40.41
C MET A 9 28.96 36.93 -40.40
N GLN A 10 27.91 37.73 -40.29
CA GLN A 10 27.68 39.11 -40.72
C GLN A 10 26.44 39.65 -39.99
N ALA A 11 26.42 40.97 -39.80
CA ALA A 11 25.29 41.74 -39.28
C ALA A 11 24.16 41.88 -40.32
N LEU A 12 22.92 41.92 -39.85
CA LEU A 12 21.83 42.61 -40.56
C LEU A 12 20.95 43.31 -39.52
N VAL A 13 21.08 44.63 -39.52
CA VAL A 13 20.18 45.58 -38.86
C VAL A 13 19.01 45.80 -39.80
N ALA A 14 17.79 45.61 -39.33
CA ALA A 14 16.59 46.13 -39.97
C ALA A 14 15.68 46.69 -38.87
N GLY A 15 15.48 48.01 -38.92
CA GLY A 15 14.65 48.74 -37.98
C GLY A 15 13.17 48.39 -38.15
N ALA A 16 12.48 48.29 -37.04
CA ALA A 16 11.03 48.25 -36.99
C ALA A 16 10.53 49.47 -36.21
N LEU A 17 9.68 50.23 -36.88
CA LEU A 17 9.02 51.44 -36.40
C LEU A 17 8.22 51.17 -35.11
N ALA A 18 8.41 52.06 -34.13
CA ALA A 18 7.65 52.09 -32.89
C ALA A 18 6.21 52.57 -33.16
N LEU A 19 5.24 51.71 -32.87
CA LEU A 19 3.82 52.07 -32.73
C LEU A 19 3.52 52.42 -31.25
N PRO A 20 2.63 53.38 -30.98
CA PRO A 20 2.29 53.79 -29.62
C PRO A 20 1.45 52.70 -28.91
N GLY A 21 2.13 51.91 -28.07
CA GLY A 21 1.77 51.80 -26.65
C GLY A 21 0.43 51.17 -26.24
N CYS A 22 -0.05 50.12 -26.90
CA CYS A 22 -0.88 49.14 -26.18
C CYS A 22 0.04 48.34 -25.26
N ARG A 23 0.05 48.65 -23.95
CA ARG A 23 0.73 47.82 -22.94
C ARG A 23 0.03 46.45 -22.91
N PRO A 24 0.65 45.34 -23.34
CA PRO A 24 0.16 44.05 -22.93
C PRO A 24 0.36 43.99 -21.42
N HIS A 25 -0.74 43.97 -20.68
CA HIS A 25 -0.71 43.56 -19.29
C HIS A 25 -0.19 42.12 -19.33
N ALA A 26 1.11 41.94 -19.07
CA ALA A 26 1.68 40.64 -18.81
C ALA A 26 1.08 40.20 -17.47
N ALA A 27 -0.14 39.69 -17.53
CA ALA A 27 -0.70 38.89 -16.48
C ALA A 27 0.24 37.69 -16.37
N THR A 28 1.20 37.77 -15.45
CA THR A 28 1.82 36.59 -14.88
C THR A 28 0.69 35.78 -14.27
N ALA A 29 0.06 34.94 -15.09
CA ALA A 29 -0.74 33.84 -14.63
C ALA A 29 0.23 32.96 -13.83
N GLN A 30 0.29 33.21 -12.52
CA GLN A 30 0.79 32.24 -11.58
C GLN A 30 -0.18 31.07 -11.70
N VAL A 31 0.14 30.14 -12.59
CA VAL A 31 -0.35 28.78 -12.51
C VAL A 31 -0.09 28.35 -11.07
N PRO A 32 -1.13 28.04 -10.28
CA PRO A 32 -0.91 27.48 -8.96
C PRO A 32 -0.09 26.22 -9.19
N ARG A 33 1.20 26.29 -8.85
CA ARG A 33 2.06 25.13 -8.78
C ARG A 33 1.45 24.33 -7.64
N ALA A 34 0.66 23.31 -7.98
CA ALA A 34 0.24 22.31 -7.03
C ALA A 34 1.52 21.92 -6.26
N GLU A 35 1.59 22.26 -4.98
CA GLU A 35 2.69 21.84 -4.14
C GLU A 35 2.66 20.32 -4.19
N ALA A 36 3.69 19.75 -4.81
CA ALA A 36 3.86 18.31 -4.84
C ALA A 36 3.96 17.88 -3.37
N ARG A 37 2.88 17.30 -2.85
CA ARG A 37 2.86 16.73 -1.52
C ARG A 37 4.01 15.72 -1.49
N ALA A 38 4.92 15.87 -0.52
CA ALA A 38 6.03 14.94 -0.37
C ALA A 38 5.48 13.51 -0.43
N PRO A 39 6.12 12.60 -1.18
CA PRO A 39 5.65 11.23 -1.30
C PRO A 39 5.41 10.69 0.11
N ARG A 40 4.17 10.32 0.38
CA ARG A 40 3.88 9.56 1.59
C ARG A 40 4.34 8.14 1.27
N GLY A 41 5.00 7.48 2.21
CA GLY A 41 5.23 6.05 2.07
C GLY A 41 3.88 5.33 1.91
N THR A 42 3.91 4.15 1.29
CA THR A 42 2.74 3.26 1.26
C THR A 42 2.83 2.35 2.48
N GLU A 43 1.82 2.39 3.34
CA GLU A 43 1.71 1.45 4.47
C GLU A 43 0.72 0.36 4.09
N VAL A 44 1.18 -0.90 4.12
CA VAL A 44 0.35 -2.07 3.92
C VAL A 44 0.11 -2.72 5.27
N SER A 45 -1.13 -3.02 5.61
CA SER A 45 -1.48 -3.77 6.81
C SER A 45 -2.16 -5.08 6.44
N LEU A 46 -1.91 -6.11 7.24
CA LEU A 46 -2.47 -7.45 7.06
C LEU A 46 -3.41 -7.75 8.22
N SER A 47 -4.64 -8.12 7.88
CA SER A 47 -5.71 -8.46 8.83
C SER A 47 -6.21 -9.85 8.50
N PHE A 48 -6.26 -10.76 9.48
CA PHE A 48 -6.85 -12.09 9.36
C PHE A 48 -8.18 -12.08 10.12
N GLU A 49 -9.30 -12.18 9.42
CA GLU A 49 -10.63 -12.00 10.02
C GLU A 49 -11.45 -13.28 9.98
N GLY A 50 -12.09 -13.59 11.12
CA GLY A 50 -12.94 -14.78 11.28
C GLY A 50 -12.36 -15.81 12.24
N GLY A 51 -11.05 -15.73 12.54
CA GLY A 51 -10.40 -16.62 13.50
C GLY A 51 -10.43 -18.09 13.08
N LEU A 52 -10.28 -18.35 11.79
CA LEU A 52 -10.15 -19.70 11.25
C LEU A 52 -8.82 -20.30 11.69
N ARG A 53 -8.79 -21.63 11.83
CA ARG A 53 -7.56 -22.36 12.12
C ARG A 53 -6.51 -22.15 11.03
N SER A 54 -6.93 -21.88 9.80
CA SER A 54 -6.05 -21.55 8.68
C SER A 54 -5.22 -20.28 8.95
N HIS A 55 -5.77 -19.28 9.64
CA HIS A 55 -5.01 -18.08 9.98
C HIS A 55 -3.75 -18.39 10.83
N TYR A 56 -3.81 -19.40 11.71
CA TYR A 56 -2.65 -19.81 12.52
C TYR A 56 -1.48 -20.31 11.67
N GLN A 57 -1.75 -20.96 10.54
CA GLN A 57 -0.66 -21.51 9.72
C GLN A 57 0.06 -20.42 8.91
N ALA A 58 -0.43 -19.17 8.92
CA ALA A 58 0.28 -18.03 8.35
C ALA A 58 1.46 -17.57 9.21
N LEU A 59 1.49 -17.91 10.51
CA LEU A 59 2.51 -17.44 11.46
C LEU A 59 3.94 -17.66 10.95
N PRO A 60 4.35 -18.86 10.48
CA PRO A 60 5.72 -19.07 10.03
C PRO A 60 6.11 -18.19 8.84
N LEU A 61 5.16 -17.85 7.96
CA LEU A 61 5.41 -16.95 6.83
C LEU A 61 5.60 -15.51 7.30
N LEU A 62 4.81 -15.06 8.27
CA LEU A 62 4.90 -13.72 8.83
C LEU A 62 6.18 -13.54 9.65
N GLU A 63 6.52 -14.51 10.50
CA GLU A 63 7.74 -14.54 11.31
C GLU A 63 9.00 -14.56 10.44
N ALA A 64 9.02 -15.38 9.38
CA ALA A 64 10.14 -15.44 8.44
C ALA A 64 10.43 -14.10 7.75
N GLN A 65 9.44 -13.20 7.69
CA GLN A 65 9.57 -11.85 7.14
C GLN A 65 9.69 -10.76 8.22
N GLY A 66 9.60 -11.12 9.50
CA GLY A 66 9.58 -10.16 10.61
C GLY A 66 8.37 -9.21 10.57
N ILE A 67 7.22 -9.68 10.06
CA ILE A 67 6.01 -8.88 9.85
C ILE A 67 4.99 -9.20 10.94
N ALA A 68 4.56 -8.17 11.68
CA ALA A 68 3.40 -8.26 12.55
C ALA A 68 2.10 -8.05 11.75
N ALA A 69 1.01 -8.68 12.20
CA ALA A 69 -0.30 -8.66 11.57
C ALA A 69 -1.39 -8.59 12.65
N ARG A 70 -2.63 -8.31 12.24
CA ARG A 70 -3.80 -8.31 13.11
C ARG A 70 -4.62 -9.57 12.90
N PHE A 71 -5.10 -10.18 13.97
CA PHE A 71 -6.04 -11.30 13.98
C PHE A 71 -7.33 -10.87 14.66
N VAL A 72 -8.41 -10.74 13.90
CA VAL A 72 -9.72 -10.34 14.41
C VAL A 72 -10.58 -11.59 14.53
N VAL A 73 -10.93 -11.94 15.76
CA VAL A 73 -11.52 -13.25 16.07
C VAL A 73 -12.85 -13.10 16.79
N PRO A 74 -13.95 -13.62 16.23
CA PRO A 74 -15.22 -13.69 16.93
C PRO A 74 -15.08 -14.57 18.18
N GLU A 75 -15.39 -14.03 19.36
CA GLU A 75 -15.27 -14.74 20.65
C GLU A 75 -16.06 -16.05 20.64
N ARG A 76 -17.24 -16.03 20.01
CA ARG A 76 -18.13 -17.19 19.87
C ARG A 76 -17.56 -18.31 19.01
N ALA A 77 -16.58 -18.01 18.15
CA ALA A 77 -15.97 -18.99 17.27
C ALA A 77 -14.80 -19.73 17.95
N LEU A 78 -14.24 -19.19 19.03
CA LEU A 78 -13.05 -19.75 19.68
C LEU A 78 -13.27 -21.17 20.20
N GLY A 79 -12.36 -22.05 19.81
CA GLY A 79 -12.36 -23.46 20.20
C GLY A 79 -13.41 -24.31 19.49
N THR A 80 -14.23 -23.72 18.61
CA THR A 80 -15.16 -24.48 17.76
C THR A 80 -14.39 -25.18 16.63
N PRO A 81 -14.95 -26.26 16.03
CA PRO A 81 -14.33 -26.91 14.88
C PRO A 81 -14.02 -25.92 13.76
N GLY A 82 -12.82 -26.04 13.17
CA GLY A 82 -12.36 -25.15 12.09
C GLY A 82 -11.78 -23.79 12.57
N HIS A 83 -11.85 -23.46 13.86
CA HIS A 83 -11.43 -22.16 14.37
C HIS A 83 -10.24 -22.26 15.33
N LEU A 84 -9.66 -21.10 15.63
CA LEU A 84 -8.57 -20.94 16.60
C LEU A 84 -9.01 -21.31 18.01
N THR A 85 -8.11 -21.95 18.75
CA THR A 85 -8.26 -22.18 20.19
C THR A 85 -7.68 -21.01 20.99
N ARG A 86 -8.05 -20.90 22.28
CA ARG A 86 -7.43 -19.93 23.21
C ARG A 86 -5.91 -20.09 23.30
N LEU A 87 -5.42 -21.34 23.29
CA LEU A 87 -3.99 -21.63 23.28
C LEU A 87 -3.31 -21.09 22.02
N GLN A 88 -3.91 -21.33 20.84
CA GLN A 88 -3.38 -20.80 19.58
C GLN A 88 -3.40 -19.27 19.54
N LEU A 89 -4.42 -18.62 20.12
CA LEU A 89 -4.41 -17.16 20.25
C LEU A 89 -3.26 -16.65 21.12
N GLY A 90 -3.00 -17.30 22.27
CA GLY A 90 -1.85 -16.93 23.10
C GLY A 90 -0.53 -17.01 22.32
N LEU A 91 -0.36 -18.05 21.50
CA LEU A 91 0.82 -18.18 20.64
C LEU A 91 0.90 -17.10 19.55
N VAL A 92 -0.24 -16.67 19.00
CA VAL A 92 -0.31 -15.55 18.04
C VAL A 92 0.12 -14.24 18.72
N GLU A 93 -0.35 -13.97 19.94
CA GLU A 93 0.05 -12.78 20.71
C GLU A 93 1.54 -12.83 21.10
N GLU A 94 2.02 -13.98 21.57
CA GLU A 94 3.44 -14.19 21.94
C GLU A 94 4.38 -13.99 20.75
N ALA A 95 3.94 -14.32 19.53
CA ALA A 95 4.67 -14.04 18.29
C ALA A 95 4.66 -12.56 17.87
N GLY A 96 3.99 -11.68 18.64
CA GLY A 96 3.99 -10.23 18.42
C GLY A 96 2.89 -9.71 17.48
N HIS A 97 1.88 -10.53 17.19
CA HIS A 97 0.71 -10.12 16.42
C HIS A 97 -0.35 -9.48 17.32
N GLU A 98 -1.15 -8.56 16.77
CA GLU A 98 -2.30 -7.99 17.48
C GLU A 98 -3.48 -8.95 17.39
N VAL A 99 -4.03 -9.37 18.53
CA VAL A 99 -5.29 -10.12 18.59
C VAL A 99 -6.41 -9.18 19.04
N VAL A 100 -7.51 -9.17 18.29
CA VAL A 100 -8.72 -8.41 18.60
C VAL A 100 -9.88 -9.38 18.71
N LEU A 101 -10.35 -9.60 19.93
CA LEU A 101 -11.59 -10.34 20.16
C LEU A 101 -12.81 -9.46 19.86
N ARG A 102 -13.80 -10.03 19.18
CA ARG A 102 -15.08 -9.36 18.93
C ARG A 102 -16.26 -10.20 19.41
N PRO A 103 -17.28 -9.61 20.05
CA PRO A 103 -18.44 -10.35 20.52
C PRO A 103 -19.33 -10.85 19.37
N GLU A 104 -19.29 -10.12 18.25
CA GLU A 104 -20.12 -10.34 17.07
C GLU A 104 -19.33 -10.96 15.92
N ASP A 105 -20.03 -11.68 15.06
CA ASP A 105 -19.49 -12.28 13.85
C ASP A 105 -19.89 -11.39 12.69
N VAL A 106 -19.01 -10.43 12.43
CA VAL A 106 -19.12 -9.55 11.27
C VAL A 106 -18.62 -10.35 10.06
N PRO A 107 -19.31 -10.28 8.90
CA PRO A 107 -18.75 -10.80 7.67
C PRO A 107 -17.34 -10.25 7.46
N CYS A 108 -16.42 -11.10 7.01
CA CYS A 108 -15.05 -10.69 6.75
C CYS A 108 -14.99 -9.47 5.81
N GLY A 109 -14.15 -8.49 6.15
CA GLY A 109 -14.08 -7.21 5.42
C GLY A 109 -15.28 -6.30 5.65
N GLY A 110 -16.15 -6.61 6.61
CA GLY A 110 -17.33 -5.81 6.95
C GLY A 110 -17.01 -4.57 7.78
N ALA A 111 -15.75 -4.36 8.18
CA ALA A 111 -15.33 -3.15 8.85
C ALA A 111 -15.39 -1.95 7.87
N PRO A 112 -15.91 -0.77 8.29
CA PRO A 112 -15.90 0.42 7.46
C PRO A 112 -14.48 0.81 7.07
N VAL A 113 -14.26 1.07 5.78
CA VAL A 113 -12.98 1.56 5.25
C VAL A 113 -12.86 3.06 5.53
N PRO A 114 -11.83 3.53 6.25
CA PRO A 114 -11.61 4.96 6.46
C PRO A 114 -11.41 5.72 5.15
N GLU A 115 -11.75 7.01 5.14
CA GLU A 115 -11.53 7.85 3.95
C GLU A 115 -10.04 7.90 3.56
N GLY A 116 -9.75 7.63 2.29
CA GLY A 116 -8.38 7.64 1.76
C GLY A 116 -7.56 6.38 2.04
N GLU A 117 -8.19 5.33 2.58
CA GLU A 117 -7.61 3.99 2.70
C GLU A 117 -8.17 3.06 1.63
N LEU A 118 -7.32 2.20 1.08
CA LEU A 118 -7.74 1.12 0.20
C LEU A 118 -7.88 -0.15 1.02
N GLN A 119 -9.01 -0.84 0.90
CA GLN A 119 -9.17 -2.17 1.49
C GLN A 119 -9.38 -3.18 0.37
N LEU A 120 -8.70 -4.32 0.46
CA LEU A 120 -8.92 -5.47 -0.38
C LEU A 120 -9.24 -6.68 0.49
N VAL A 121 -10.43 -7.24 0.29
CA VAL A 121 -10.80 -8.54 0.86
C VAL A 121 -10.13 -9.64 0.02
N VAL A 122 -9.39 -10.51 0.70
CA VAL A 122 -8.58 -11.58 0.12
C VAL A 122 -9.21 -12.92 0.48
N ASP A 123 -9.63 -13.65 -0.54
CA ASP A 123 -10.14 -15.02 -0.46
C ASP A 123 -9.23 -16.00 -1.22
N GLY A 124 -9.59 -17.30 -1.17
CA GLY A 124 -8.86 -18.37 -1.85
C GLY A 124 -8.71 -18.26 -3.37
N ARG A 125 -9.47 -17.35 -4.00
CA ARG A 125 -9.46 -17.11 -5.45
C ARG A 125 -8.69 -15.86 -5.84
N THR A 126 -8.38 -15.00 -4.86
CA THR A 126 -7.69 -13.73 -5.07
C THR A 126 -6.24 -14.02 -5.49
N PRO A 127 -5.82 -13.66 -6.70
CA PRO A 127 -4.46 -13.89 -7.15
C PRO A 127 -3.50 -12.88 -6.52
N PRO A 128 -2.21 -13.22 -6.32
CA PRO A 128 -1.22 -12.30 -5.76
C PRO A 128 -1.03 -11.02 -6.60
N SER A 129 -1.30 -11.07 -7.90
CA SER A 129 -1.30 -9.88 -8.76
C SER A 129 -2.36 -8.84 -8.38
N GLN A 130 -3.47 -9.25 -7.77
CA GLN A 130 -4.51 -8.32 -7.31
C GLN A 130 -4.09 -7.60 -6.03
N LEU A 131 -3.42 -8.28 -5.10
CA LEU A 131 -2.81 -7.66 -3.92
C LEU A 131 -1.74 -6.64 -4.36
N ALA A 132 -0.89 -7.03 -5.31
CA ALA A 132 0.11 -6.16 -5.91
C ALA A 132 -0.51 -4.92 -6.58
N ALA A 133 -1.63 -5.09 -7.28
CA ALA A 133 -2.35 -3.99 -7.92
C ALA A 133 -2.92 -2.99 -6.90
N ALA A 134 -3.47 -3.45 -5.77
CA ALA A 134 -3.97 -2.57 -4.70
C ALA A 134 -2.85 -1.70 -4.12
N VAL A 135 -1.68 -2.30 -3.86
CA VAL A 135 -0.48 -1.56 -3.41
C VAL A 135 -0.01 -0.58 -4.48
N GLY A 136 0.03 -1.00 -5.75
CA GLY A 136 0.42 -0.14 -6.86
C GLY A 136 -0.51 1.06 -7.07
N LEU A 137 -1.80 0.92 -6.79
CA LEU A 137 -2.76 2.05 -6.81
C LEU A 137 -2.44 3.08 -5.73
N ALA A 138 -2.12 2.64 -4.51
CA ALA A 138 -1.69 3.56 -3.44
C ALA A 138 -0.35 4.23 -3.78
N GLU A 139 0.63 3.47 -4.28
CA GLU A 139 1.91 4.02 -4.74
C GLU A 139 1.72 5.09 -5.83
N ALA A 140 0.87 4.82 -6.83
CA ALA A 140 0.56 5.75 -7.91
C ALA A 140 -0.19 7.02 -7.43
N ALA A 141 -0.96 6.91 -6.34
CA ALA A 141 -1.61 8.05 -5.69
C ALA A 141 -0.66 8.91 -4.84
N GLY A 142 0.64 8.57 -4.80
CA GLY A 142 1.65 9.26 -4.00
C GLY A 142 1.78 8.72 -2.57
N GLY A 143 1.35 7.47 -2.36
CA GLY A 143 1.31 6.77 -1.07
C GLY A 143 -0.11 6.61 -0.53
N GLY A 144 -0.21 6.04 0.67
CA GLY A 144 -1.50 5.79 1.31
C GLY A 144 -1.46 4.56 2.19
N ARG A 145 -2.64 4.17 2.71
CA ARG A 145 -2.81 2.93 3.47
C ARG A 145 -3.54 1.91 2.62
N VAL A 146 -3.07 0.68 2.69
CA VAL A 146 -3.69 -0.48 2.06
C VAL A 146 -3.92 -1.53 3.14
N GLU A 147 -5.17 -1.87 3.41
CA GLU A 147 -5.52 -2.99 4.28
C GLU A 147 -5.86 -4.22 3.43
N LEU A 148 -5.13 -5.32 3.66
CA LEU A 148 -5.39 -6.62 3.06
C LEU A 148 -6.06 -7.51 4.10
N VAL A 149 -7.33 -7.84 3.87
CA VAL A 149 -8.18 -8.59 4.79
C VAL A 149 -8.31 -10.03 4.33
N PHE A 150 -7.60 -10.95 4.96
CA PHE A 150 -7.62 -12.38 4.65
C PHE A 150 -8.76 -13.07 5.41
N CYS A 151 -9.76 -13.55 4.66
CA CYS A 151 -10.92 -14.23 5.24
C CYS A 151 -10.66 -15.71 5.47
N ASP A 152 -10.10 -16.37 4.47
CA ASP A 152 -9.73 -17.77 4.54
C ASP A 152 -8.47 -18.03 3.71
N LEU A 153 -7.56 -18.80 4.30
CA LEU A 153 -6.33 -19.26 3.66
C LEU A 153 -6.41 -20.73 3.22
N GLU A 154 -7.36 -21.51 3.75
CA GLU A 154 -7.55 -22.92 3.44
C GLU A 154 -8.27 -23.13 2.10
N GLU A 155 -9.20 -22.25 1.73
CA GLU A 155 -9.76 -22.28 0.38
C GLU A 155 -8.69 -21.95 -0.68
N GLY A 156 -8.55 -22.84 -1.67
CA GLY A 156 -7.79 -22.59 -2.89
C GLY A 156 -6.29 -22.36 -2.67
N ARG A 157 -5.82 -21.13 -2.91
CA ARG A 157 -4.40 -20.75 -2.94
C ARG A 157 -4.02 -19.70 -1.90
N GLY A 158 -4.82 -19.49 -0.85
CA GLY A 158 -4.63 -18.37 0.09
C GLY A 158 -3.21 -18.25 0.67
N TYR A 159 -2.62 -19.35 1.14
CA TYR A 159 -1.23 -19.35 1.63
C TYR A 159 -0.21 -19.02 0.54
N GLU A 160 -0.36 -19.60 -0.65
CA GLU A 160 0.54 -19.34 -1.77
C GLU A 160 0.45 -17.88 -2.20
N THR A 161 -0.77 -17.32 -2.26
CA THR A 161 -1.02 -15.90 -2.51
C THR A 161 -0.31 -15.02 -1.48
N LEU A 162 -0.47 -15.32 -0.18
CA LEU A 162 0.21 -14.57 0.88
C LEU A 162 1.74 -14.65 0.73
N ALA A 163 2.30 -15.85 0.56
CA ALA A 163 3.74 -16.04 0.42
C ALA A 163 4.31 -15.30 -0.80
N GLN A 164 3.66 -15.40 -1.96
CA GLN A 164 4.06 -14.70 -3.18
C GLN A 164 3.96 -13.18 -3.02
N PHE A 165 2.90 -12.70 -2.35
CA PHE A 165 2.74 -11.29 -2.06
C PHE A 165 3.85 -10.76 -1.13
N LEU A 166 4.15 -11.47 -0.04
CA LEU A 166 5.21 -11.07 0.90
C LEU A 166 6.58 -11.01 0.21
N ALA A 167 6.90 -12.00 -0.61
CA ALA A 167 8.13 -11.98 -1.42
C ALA A 167 8.17 -10.81 -2.41
N TRP A 168 7.03 -10.45 -3.00
CA TRP A 168 6.91 -9.35 -3.95
C TRP A 168 7.00 -7.96 -3.29
N VAL A 169 6.44 -7.78 -2.09
CA VAL A 169 6.41 -6.48 -1.39
C VAL A 169 7.70 -6.19 -0.64
N ALA A 170 8.41 -7.22 -0.15
CA ALA A 170 9.66 -7.07 0.59
C ALA A 170 10.70 -6.10 -0.05
N PRO A 171 11.06 -6.22 -1.34
CA PRO A 171 12.03 -5.29 -1.95
C PRO A 171 11.52 -3.84 -2.07
N ARG A 172 10.20 -3.61 -1.99
CA ARG A 172 9.60 -2.27 -2.13
C ARG A 172 9.76 -1.39 -0.89
N ALA A 173 10.26 -1.92 0.21
CA ALA A 173 10.71 -1.13 1.36
C ALA A 173 11.74 -0.06 0.95
N GLN A 174 12.54 -0.32 -0.09
CA GLN A 174 13.50 0.64 -0.65
C GLN A 174 12.82 1.83 -1.35
N SER A 175 11.58 1.64 -1.80
CA SER A 175 10.74 2.65 -2.45
C SER A 175 9.74 3.31 -1.50
N GLY A 176 9.79 2.99 -0.19
CA GLY A 176 8.92 3.55 0.83
C GLY A 176 7.62 2.80 1.07
N THR A 177 7.47 1.57 0.53
CA THR A 177 6.33 0.69 0.81
C THR A 177 6.66 -0.28 1.94
N HIS A 178 5.93 -0.21 3.04
CA HIS A 178 6.20 -1.00 4.24
C HIS A 178 4.98 -1.80 4.68
N VAL A 179 5.16 -3.08 4.94
CA VAL A 179 4.14 -3.89 5.63
C VAL A 179 4.28 -3.68 7.13
N ARG A 180 3.22 -3.22 7.79
CA ARG A 180 3.18 -2.92 9.22
C ARG A 180 1.81 -3.23 9.80
N LEU A 181 1.79 -3.43 11.11
CA LEU A 181 0.55 -3.48 11.87
C LEU A 181 -0.22 -2.16 11.68
N ALA A 182 -1.52 -2.24 11.37
CA ALA A 182 -2.33 -1.06 11.13
C ALA A 182 -2.38 -0.18 12.39
N ARG A 183 -1.87 1.05 12.30
CA ARG A 183 -2.01 2.04 13.38
C ARG A 183 -3.42 2.60 13.36
N ARG A 184 -4.22 2.29 14.38
CA ARG A 184 -5.48 2.99 14.62
C ARG A 184 -5.21 4.44 15.03
#